data_AF-A4FB15-F1
#
_entry.id   AF-A4FB15-F1
#
_cell.length_a   1.000
_cell.length_b   1.000
_cell.length_c   1.000
_cell.angle_alpha   90.00
_cell.angle_beta   90.00
_cell.angle_gamma   90.00
#
_symmetry.space_group_name_H-M   'P 1'
#
loop_
_entity.id
_entity.type
_entity.pdbx_description
1 polymer ?
#
loop_
_entity_poly.entity_id
_entity_poly.type
_entity_poly.pdbx_seq_one_letter_code
_entity_poly.pdbx_strand_id
1 'polypeptide(L)' 'MVVTAWTCPDCDVAGRTLPEASPECWNCGGPVVVTARPTVPQAETPLR' A
#
# COMPACT_ATOMS: atom_id res chain seq x y z
N MET A 1 -6.02 -10.61 5.73
CA MET A 1 -6.15 -9.34 4.98
C MET A 1 -4.83 -9.07 4.29
N VAL A 2 -4.83 -8.82 2.99
CA VAL A 2 -3.63 -8.49 2.21
C VAL A 2 -3.48 -6.97 2.20
N VAL A 3 -2.30 -6.44 2.53
CA VAL A 3 -2.09 -4.99 2.74
C VAL A 3 -0.75 -4.52 2.20
N THR A 4 -0.70 -3.27 1.75
CA THR A 4 0.53 -2.53 1.43
C THR A 4 1.02 -1.80 2.67
N ALA A 5 2.28 -1.96 3.04
CA ALA A 5 2.91 -1.25 4.15
C ALA A 5 3.73 -0.06 3.64
N TRP A 6 3.76 1.03 4.41
CA TRP A 6 4.44 2.26 4.04
C TRP A 6 4.93 3.05 5.26
N THR A 7 5.85 3.99 5.03
CA THR A 7 6.33 5.00 6.00
C THR A 7 6.20 6.41 5.44
N CYS A 8 5.88 7.40 6.29
CA CYS A 8 5.88 8.81 5.93
C CYS A 8 7.16 9.49 6.45
N PRO A 9 8.03 10.04 5.58
CA PRO A 9 9.29 10.64 6.01
C PRO A 9 9.10 11.95 6.78
N ASP A 10 8.04 12.70 6.49
CA ASP A 10 7.80 14.02 7.13
C ASP A 10 7.23 13.87 8.55
N CYS A 11 6.40 12.85 8.77
CA CYS A 11 5.72 12.62 10.04
C CYS A 11 6.40 11.55 10.91
N ASP A 12 7.35 10.80 10.36
CA ASP A 12 7.99 9.64 11.01
C ASP A 12 6.98 8.59 11.55
N VAL A 13 5.95 8.30 10.75
CA VAL A 13 4.92 7.30 11.07
C VAL A 13 4.86 6.21 10.02
N ALA A 14 4.45 5.01 10.44
CA ALA A 14 4.16 3.89 9.56
C ALA A 14 2.65 3.67 9.41
N GLY A 15 2.25 3.06 8.30
CA GLY A 15 0.85 2.72 8.06
C GLY A 15 0.68 1.54 7.12
N ARG A 16 -0.60 1.18 6.92
CA ARG A 16 -1.03 0.07 6.07
C ARG A 16 -2.27 0.49 5.31
N THR A 17 -2.37 0.10 4.04
CA THR A 17 -3.56 0.34 3.20
C THR A 17 -3.93 -0.90 2.38
N LEU A 18 -5.10 -0.86 1.74
CA LEU A 18 -5.51 -1.90 0.79
C LEU A 18 -4.57 -1.90 -0.44
N PRO A 19 -4.28 -3.07 -1.05
CA PRO A 19 -3.26 -3.20 -2.09
C PRO A 19 -3.50 -2.33 -3.33
N GLU A 20 -4.76 -2.18 -3.72
CA GLU A 20 -5.20 -1.36 -4.85
C GLU A 20 -5.18 0.16 -4.60
N ALA A 21 -5.00 0.60 -3.35
CA ALA A 21 -4.97 2.02 -3.02
C ALA A 21 -3.57 2.62 -3.26
N SER A 22 -3.54 3.86 -3.76
CA SER A 22 -2.36 4.73 -3.67
C SER A 22 -2.27 5.26 -2.24
N PRO A 23 -1.28 4.84 -1.43
CA PRO A 23 -1.24 5.24 -0.04
C PRO A 23 -0.82 6.72 0.12
N GLU A 24 -1.47 7.39 1.07
CA GLU A 24 -1.11 8.72 1.57
C GLU A 24 -1.00 8.66 3.10
N CYS A 25 -0.26 9.60 3.68
CA CYS A 25 -0.09 9.65 5.13
C CYS A 25 -1.41 10.05 5.81
N TRP A 26 -1.92 9.23 6.72
CA TRP A 26 -3.14 9.54 7.48
C TRP A 26 -3.02 10.79 8.35
N ASN A 27 -1.79 11.20 8.71
CA ASN A 27 -1.55 12.33 9.59
C ASN A 27 -1.48 13.67 8.83
N CYS A 28 -0.75 13.72 7.71
CA CYS A 28 -0.51 14.96 6.98
C CYS A 28 -1.09 15.00 5.56
N GLY A 29 -1.64 13.88 5.05
CA GLY A 29 -2.07 13.75 3.65
C GLY A 29 -0.93 13.72 2.64
N GLY A 30 0.33 13.71 3.10
CA GLY A 30 1.51 13.77 2.25
C GLY A 30 1.91 12.43 1.63
N PRO A 31 2.89 12.44 0.72
CA PRO A 31 3.41 11.24 0.08
C PRO A 31 4.06 10.30 1.10
N VAL A 32 4.05 9.01 0.77
CA VAL A 32 4.65 7.95 1.59
C VAL A 32 5.60 7.10 0.78
N VAL A 33 6.56 6.48 1.47
CA VAL A 33 7.45 5.47 0.91
C VAL A 33 6.84 4.10 1.16
N VAL A 34 6.53 3.37 0.08
CA VAL A 34 6.03 2.01 0.20
C VAL A 34 7.19 1.07 0.51
N THR A 35 7.09 0.34 1.62
CA THR A 35 8.13 -0.57 2.10
C THR A 35 7.82 -2.03 1.82
N ALA A 36 6.54 -2.38 1.66
CA ALA A 36 6.13 -3.71 1.20
C ALA A 36 4.84 -3.62 0.37
N ARG A 37 4.85 -4.19 -0.84
CA ARG A 37 3.65 -4.48 -1.62
C ARG A 37 3.41 -5.98 -1.66
N PRO A 38 2.19 -6.44 -1.35
CA PRO A 38 1.87 -7.84 -1.49
C PRO A 38 1.80 -8.21 -2.98
N THR A 39 2.41 -9.31 -3.34
CA THR A 39 2.21 -9.93 -4.65
C THR A 39 0.92 -10.74 -4.56
N VAL A 40 -0.20 -10.19 -5.02
CA VAL A 40 -1.42 -10.97 -5.20
C VAL A 40 -1.23 -11.77 -6.50
N PRO A 41 -1.24 -13.11 -6.49
CA PRO A 41 -1.33 -13.86 -7.73
C PRO A 41 -2.57 -13.37 -8.46
N GLN A 42 -2.43 -12.78 -9.65
CA GLN A 42 -3.59 -12.47 -10.47
C GLN A 42 -4.33 -13.79 -10.66
N ALA A 43 -5.59 -13.85 -10.22
CA ALA A 43 -6.44 -14.98 -10.56
C ALA A 43 -6.39 -15.11 -12.08
N GLU A 44 -5.88 -16.24 -12.54
CA GLU A 44 -5.78 -16.58 -13.95
C GLU A 44 -7.18 -16.34 -14.53
N THR A 45 -7.34 -15.32 -15.37
CA THR A 45 -8.58 -15.19 -16.11
C THR A 45 -8.68 -16.46 -16.95
N PRO A 46 -9.70 -17.31 -16.79
CA PRO A 46 -9.82 -18.49 -17.64
C PRO A 46 -9.92 -17.95 -19.07
N LEU A 47 -8.91 -18.23 -19.89
CA LEU A 47 -8.97 -18.01 -21.32
C LEU A 47 -10.19 -18.78 -21.81
N ARG A 48 -11.22 -18.03 -22.21
CA ARG A 48 -12.46 -18.58 -22.74
C ARG A 48 -12.43 -18.51 -24.26
#